data_AF-A0A844Z5K1-F1
#
_entry.id   AF-A0A844Z5K1-F1
#
_cell.length_a   1.000
_cell.length_b   1.000
_cell.length_c   1.000
_cell.angle_alpha   90.00
_cell.angle_beta   90.00
_cell.angle_gamma   90.00
#
_symmetry.space_group_name_H-M   'P 1'
#
loop_
_entity.id
_entity.type
_entity.pdbx_description
1 polymer ?
#
loop_
_entity_poly.entity_id
_entity_poly.type
_entity_poly.pdbx_seq_one_letter_code
_entity_poly.pdbx_strand_id
1 'polypeptide(L)'
;MTPDFQTPADTLRPPPIRVPPFHAVPGRARADGWTPLRQAEFIGELAETGSVAEAARRLGMARETAYRLRRRKWSAGFCAAWDAALGRKLTIPDKRTRPSRKVTLDELRWRVESGLWCVILRRGRYRGVRRKVDETALLTLCGRLGIAPSRIDFYGKAAR
;
A
#
# COMPACT_ATOMS: atom_id res chain seq x y z
N MET A 1 -5.85 -34.32 -41.47
CA MET A 1 -5.31 -34.46 -40.09
C MET A 1 -4.88 -33.08 -39.62
N THR A 2 -5.79 -32.33 -38.98
CA THR A 2 -5.47 -31.11 -38.24
C THR A 2 -5.15 -31.51 -36.80
N PRO A 3 -3.99 -31.13 -36.23
CA PRO A 3 -3.73 -31.39 -34.83
C PRO A 3 -4.58 -30.43 -33.97
N ASP A 4 -5.34 -31.01 -33.03
CA ASP A 4 -6.03 -30.29 -31.97
C ASP A 4 -5.00 -29.68 -31.01
N PHE A 5 -4.79 -28.37 -31.09
CA PHE A 5 -4.12 -27.62 -30.03
C PHE A 5 -5.11 -27.39 -28.89
N GLN A 6 -5.25 -28.38 -28.01
CA GLN A 6 -5.92 -28.18 -26.73
C GLN A 6 -5.21 -27.05 -25.98
N THR A 7 -5.80 -25.86 -26.00
CA THR A 7 -5.37 -24.74 -25.16
C THR A 7 -5.73 -25.12 -23.73
N PRO A 8 -4.78 -25.30 -22.80
CA PRO A 8 -5.12 -25.70 -21.45
C PRO A 8 -5.96 -24.59 -20.80
N ALA A 9 -7.14 -24.98 -20.31
CA ALA A 9 -8.13 -24.14 -19.65
C ALA A 9 -7.60 -23.40 -18.39
N ASP A 10 -6.35 -23.65 -17.99
CA ASP A 10 -5.66 -23.02 -16.86
C ASP A 10 -5.20 -21.56 -17.16
N THR A 11 -5.27 -21.12 -18.42
CA THR A 11 -4.89 -19.75 -18.83
C THR A 11 -5.98 -18.69 -18.60
N LEU A 12 -7.20 -19.07 -18.23
CA LEU A 12 -8.31 -18.13 -18.02
C LEU A 12 -8.37 -17.53 -16.61
N ARG A 13 -7.50 -17.95 -15.67
CA ARG A 13 -7.47 -17.32 -14.35
C ARG A 13 -6.72 -15.99 -14.43
N PRO A 14 -7.38 -14.85 -14.16
CA PRO A 14 -6.68 -13.58 -14.06
C PRO A 14 -5.60 -13.70 -12.97
N PRO A 15 -4.41 -13.09 -13.18
CA PRO A 15 -3.32 -13.19 -12.24
C PRO A 15 -3.78 -12.72 -10.86
N PRO A 16 -3.32 -13.37 -9.77
CA PRO A 16 -3.75 -13.00 -8.44
C PRO A 16 -3.39 -11.53 -8.17
N ILE A 17 -4.37 -10.75 -7.71
CA ILE A 17 -4.18 -9.34 -7.36
C ILE A 17 -3.09 -9.26 -6.29
N ARG A 18 -2.02 -8.50 -6.59
CA ARG A 18 -0.93 -8.23 -5.66
C ARG A 18 -0.90 -6.74 -5.38
N VAL A 19 -1.28 -6.37 -4.16
CA VAL A 19 -1.18 -4.98 -3.69
C VAL A 19 0.25 -4.76 -3.17
N PRO A 20 1.00 -3.80 -3.72
CA PRO A 20 2.33 -3.46 -3.20
C PRO A 20 2.20 -2.84 -1.80
N PRO A 21 3.19 -3.06 -0.90
CA PRO A 21 3.26 -2.31 0.34
C PRO A 21 3.32 -0.81 0.07
N PHE A 22 2.64 -0.01 0.88
CA PHE A 22 2.54 1.42 0.66
C PHE A 22 2.55 2.23 1.96
N HIS A 23 2.86 3.51 1.84
CA HIS A 23 2.75 4.48 2.94
C HIS A 23 1.35 5.07 2.98
N ALA A 24 0.76 5.11 4.17
CA ALA A 24 -0.48 5.85 4.38
C ALA A 24 -0.27 7.35 4.13
N VAL A 25 -1.27 7.98 3.55
CA VAL A 25 -1.28 9.41 3.29
C VAL A 25 -1.56 10.14 4.61
N PRO A 26 -0.76 11.15 5.01
CA PRO A 26 -1.09 11.94 6.17
C PRO A 26 -2.47 12.59 6.04
N GLY A 27 -3.19 12.59 7.14
CA GLY A 27 -4.46 13.26 7.27
C GLY A 27 -4.55 13.99 8.60
N ARG A 28 -5.54 14.88 8.70
CA ARG A 28 -5.88 15.50 9.97
C ARG A 28 -6.19 14.39 10.97
N ALA A 29 -5.48 14.36 12.09
CA ALA A 29 -5.70 13.40 13.17
C ALA A 29 -7.11 13.62 13.74
N ARG A 30 -8.06 12.86 13.23
CA ARG A 30 -9.39 12.69 13.82
C ARG A 30 -9.58 11.20 14.04
N ALA A 31 -10.11 10.83 15.20
CA ALA A 31 -10.31 9.42 15.57
C ALA A 31 -11.26 8.69 14.60
N ASP A 32 -12.21 9.42 14.03
CA ASP A 32 -13.18 8.96 13.03
C ASP A 32 -12.72 9.15 11.58
N GLY A 33 -11.53 9.72 11.37
CA GLY A 33 -11.03 10.08 10.04
C GLY A 33 -10.37 8.95 9.26
N TRP A 34 -9.70 9.31 8.17
CA TRP A 34 -8.86 8.41 7.38
C TRP A 34 -7.55 8.10 8.10
N THR A 35 -7.62 7.27 9.14
CA THR A 35 -6.44 6.76 9.86
C THR A 35 -5.59 5.88 8.93
N PRO A 36 -4.27 5.73 9.18
CA PRO A 36 -3.42 4.85 8.38
C PRO A 36 -3.97 3.43 8.26
N LEU A 37 -4.54 2.90 9.36
CA LEU A 37 -5.19 1.60 9.37
C LEU A 37 -6.39 1.56 8.41
N ARG A 38 -7.32 2.53 8.50
CA ARG A 38 -8.49 2.59 7.62
C ARG A 38 -8.12 2.76 6.15
N GLN A 39 -7.03 3.45 5.85
CA GLN A 39 -6.52 3.54 4.48
C GLN A 39 -6.03 2.18 3.96
N ALA A 40 -5.36 1.39 4.82
CA ALA A 40 -4.93 0.04 4.49
C ALA A 40 -6.11 -0.92 4.31
N GLU A 41 -7.08 -0.89 5.23
CA GLU A 41 -8.31 -1.67 5.14
C GLU A 41 -9.09 -1.32 3.88
N PHE A 42 -9.19 -0.03 3.52
CA PHE A 42 -9.86 0.41 2.30
C PHE A 42 -9.25 -0.21 1.04
N ILE A 43 -7.93 -0.28 0.95
CA ILE A 43 -7.26 -0.91 -0.21
C ILE A 43 -7.52 -2.42 -0.23
N GLY A 44 -7.61 -3.06 0.94
CA GLY A 44 -8.03 -4.45 1.05
C GLY A 44 -9.46 -4.70 0.57
N GLU A 45 -10.41 -3.93 1.08
CA GLU A 45 -11.81 -3.98 0.66
C GLU A 45 -11.97 -3.64 -0.83
N LEU A 46 -11.19 -2.70 -1.35
CA LEU A 46 -11.19 -2.35 -2.76
C LEU A 46 -10.70 -3.51 -3.63
N ALA A 47 -9.67 -4.23 -3.18
CA ALA A 47 -9.13 -5.38 -3.91
C ALA A 47 -10.11 -6.57 -3.93
N GLU A 48 -10.94 -6.71 -2.88
CA GLU A 48 -11.98 -7.74 -2.83
C GLU A 48 -13.23 -7.36 -3.66
N THR A 49 -13.72 -6.13 -3.50
CA THR A 49 -15.00 -5.69 -4.08
C THR A 49 -14.87 -5.17 -5.51
N GLY A 50 -13.70 -4.66 -5.90
CA GLY A 50 -13.50 -3.91 -7.14
C GLY A 50 -14.27 -2.58 -7.21
N SER A 51 -14.99 -2.20 -6.14
CA SER A 51 -15.89 -1.06 -6.12
C SER A 51 -15.50 -0.08 -5.01
N VAL A 52 -15.10 1.13 -5.41
CA VAL A 52 -14.73 2.21 -4.49
C VAL A 52 -15.88 2.59 -3.56
N ALA A 53 -17.11 2.60 -4.09
CA ALA A 53 -18.30 2.95 -3.32
C ALA A 53 -18.58 1.89 -2.25
N GLU A 54 -18.48 0.60 -2.61
CA GLU A 54 -18.71 -0.49 -1.67
C GLU A 54 -17.63 -0.56 -0.59
N ALA A 55 -16.36 -0.47 -0.99
CA ALA A 55 -15.23 -0.50 -0.06
C ALA A 55 -15.30 0.66 0.96
N ALA A 56 -15.66 1.87 0.52
CA ALA A 56 -15.83 3.01 1.41
C ALA A 56 -17.01 2.79 2.39
N ARG A 57 -18.13 2.27 1.89
CA ARG A 57 -19.32 1.97 2.71
C ARG A 57 -19.05 0.93 3.79
N ARG A 58 -18.28 -0.14 3.50
CA ARG A 58 -17.89 -1.15 4.50
C ARG A 58 -17.09 -0.57 5.67
N LEU A 59 -16.42 0.55 5.47
CA LEU A 59 -15.65 1.27 6.50
C LEU A 59 -16.41 2.45 7.11
N GLY A 60 -17.68 2.66 6.76
CA GLY A 60 -18.46 3.82 7.19
C GLY A 60 -17.94 5.16 6.62
N MET A 61 -17.25 5.12 5.47
CA MET A 61 -16.64 6.29 4.83
C MET A 61 -17.38 6.72 3.57
N ALA A 62 -17.36 8.03 3.29
CA ALA A 62 -17.83 8.56 2.03
C ALA A 62 -16.80 8.36 0.90
N ARG A 63 -17.25 7.85 -0.25
CA ARG A 63 -16.42 7.64 -1.46
C ARG A 63 -15.64 8.88 -1.87
N GLU A 64 -16.27 10.05 -1.77
CA GLU A 64 -15.73 11.35 -2.14
C GLU A 64 -14.48 11.69 -1.30
N THR A 65 -14.47 11.29 -0.03
CA THR A 65 -13.33 11.49 0.86
C THR A 65 -12.14 10.59 0.52
N ALA A 66 -12.39 9.37 0.03
CA ALA A 66 -11.35 8.49 -0.51
C ALA A 66 -10.68 9.10 -1.75
N TYR A 67 -11.46 9.70 -2.67
CA TYR A 67 -10.90 10.43 -3.81
C TYR A 67 -10.14 11.69 -3.42
N ARG A 68 -10.60 12.42 -2.39
CA ARG A 68 -9.84 13.55 -1.82
C ARG A 68 -8.50 13.08 -1.28
N LEU A 69 -8.44 11.93 -0.62
CA LEU A 69 -7.20 11.33 -0.11
C LEU A 69 -6.24 10.99 -1.26
N ARG A 70 -6.74 10.43 -2.36
CA ARG A 70 -5.96 10.09 -3.56
C ARG A 70 -5.25 11.29 -4.18
N ARG A 71 -5.82 12.50 -4.08
CA ARG A 71 -5.25 13.75 -4.64
C ARG A 71 -4.26 14.48 -3.72
N ARG A 72 -4.03 13.99 -2.50
CA ARG A 72 -3.14 14.68 -1.54
C ARG A 72 -1.66 14.53 -1.90
N LYS A 73 -0.85 15.41 -1.33
CA LYS A 73 0.61 15.26 -1.30
C LYS A 73 0.96 13.92 -0.62
N TRP A 74 2.03 13.28 -1.10
CA TRP A 74 2.52 11.97 -0.61
C TRP A 74 1.58 10.77 -0.85
N SER A 75 0.54 10.92 -1.67
CA SER A 75 -0.39 9.84 -2.01
C SER A 75 0.15 8.83 -3.02
N ALA A 76 1.35 9.03 -3.59
CA ALA A 76 1.85 8.22 -4.70
C ALA A 76 1.85 6.71 -4.41
N GLY A 77 2.28 6.30 -3.21
CA GLY A 77 2.24 4.89 -2.79
C GLY A 77 0.81 4.35 -2.65
N PHE A 78 -0.08 5.15 -2.06
CA PHE A 78 -1.49 4.83 -1.92
C PHE A 78 -2.18 4.70 -3.30
N CYS A 79 -1.90 5.60 -4.24
CA CYS A 79 -2.39 5.52 -5.62
C CYS A 79 -1.93 4.23 -6.31
N ALA A 80 -0.65 3.87 -6.17
CA ALA A 80 -0.13 2.63 -6.73
C ALA A 80 -0.83 1.40 -6.14
N ALA A 81 -1.05 1.38 -4.82
CA ALA A 81 -1.78 0.31 -4.16
C ALA A 81 -3.25 0.24 -4.61
N TRP A 82 -3.89 1.40 -4.81
CA TRP A 82 -5.25 1.51 -5.32
C TRP A 82 -5.38 0.98 -6.74
N ASP A 83 -4.49 1.39 -7.63
CA ASP A 83 -4.51 0.95 -9.03
C ASP A 83 -4.22 -0.56 -9.12
N ALA A 84 -3.31 -1.08 -8.29
CA ALA A 84 -3.07 -2.51 -8.16
C ALA A 84 -4.29 -3.28 -7.63
N ALA A 85 -5.01 -2.74 -6.63
CA ALA A 85 -6.24 -3.32 -6.10
C ALA A 85 -7.34 -3.41 -7.17
N LEU A 86 -7.40 -2.45 -8.09
CA LEU A 86 -8.30 -2.47 -9.25
C LEU A 86 -7.78 -3.34 -10.41
N GLY A 87 -6.70 -4.10 -10.23
CA GLY A 87 -6.12 -4.95 -11.27
C GLY A 87 -5.52 -4.17 -12.45
N ARG A 88 -5.32 -2.86 -12.31
CA ARG A 88 -4.71 -2.04 -13.35
C ARG A 88 -3.22 -2.34 -13.39
N LYS A 89 -2.67 -2.57 -14.59
CA LYS A 89 -1.21 -2.68 -14.76
C LYS A 89 -0.60 -1.41 -14.20
N LEU A 90 0.24 -1.56 -13.18
CA LEU A 90 1.16 -0.51 -12.79
C LEU A 90 2.05 -0.27 -14.03
N THR A 91 1.80 0.81 -14.77
CA THR A 91 2.85 1.39 -15.60
C THR A 91 3.89 1.87 -14.60
N ILE A 92 4.86 1.02 -14.27
CA ILE A 92 6.01 1.41 -13.47
C ILE A 92 6.69 2.48 -14.33
N PRO A 93 6.63 3.78 -13.98
CA PRO A 93 7.37 4.76 -14.73
C PRO A 93 8.83 4.38 -14.60
N ASP A 94 9.56 4.35 -15.72
CA ASP A 94 11.01 4.09 -15.69
C ASP A 94 11.62 4.90 -14.54
N LYS A 95 12.43 4.22 -13.72
CA LYS A 95 13.07 4.81 -12.55
C LYS A 95 13.83 6.09 -12.93
N ARG A 96 14.29 6.18 -14.18
CA ARG A 96 14.96 7.34 -14.80
C ARG A 96 14.03 8.54 -15.05
N THR A 97 12.76 8.29 -15.35
CA THR A 97 11.77 9.34 -15.69
C THR A 97 10.99 9.83 -14.47
N ARG A 98 11.19 9.20 -13.30
CA ARG A 98 10.52 9.61 -12.07
C ARG A 98 11.12 10.94 -11.60
N PRO A 99 10.35 12.05 -11.56
CA PRO A 99 10.84 13.28 -10.96
C PRO A 99 11.23 12.97 -9.51
N SER A 100 12.52 13.09 -9.21
CA SER A 100 13.08 12.86 -7.89
C SER A 100 12.68 14.02 -6.98
N ARG A 101 11.43 14.03 -6.55
CA ARG A 101 10.97 14.97 -5.52
C ARG A 101 11.77 14.67 -4.26
N LYS A 102 12.48 15.66 -3.74
CA LYS A 102 13.16 15.55 -2.44
C LYS A 102 12.10 15.19 -1.39
N VAL A 103 12.14 13.95 -0.91
CA VAL A 103 11.34 13.49 0.23
C VAL A 103 11.71 14.39 1.39
N THR A 104 10.75 15.10 2.00
CA THR A 104 11.03 16.05 3.09
C THR A 104 11.29 15.33 4.42
N LEU A 105 11.90 16.00 5.40
CA LEU A 105 12.16 15.40 6.71
C LEU A 105 10.86 14.97 7.41
N ASP A 106 9.81 15.78 7.30
CA ASP A 106 8.49 15.45 7.87
C ASP A 106 7.81 14.27 7.15
N GLU A 107 8.08 14.11 5.85
CA GLU A 107 7.61 12.94 5.10
C GLU A 107 8.32 11.68 5.60
N LEU A 108 9.63 11.75 5.85
CA LEU A 108 10.40 10.64 6.40
C LEU A 108 9.94 10.30 7.82
N ARG A 109 9.78 11.29 8.70
CA ARG A 109 9.25 11.08 10.07
C ARG A 109 7.89 10.38 10.03
N TRP A 110 6.98 10.89 9.20
CA TRP A 110 5.65 10.28 9.04
C TRP A 110 5.73 8.83 8.55
N ARG A 111 6.60 8.52 7.57
CA ARG A 111 6.79 7.15 7.05
C ARG A 111 7.35 6.22 8.11
N VAL A 112 8.27 6.69 8.94
CA VAL A 112 8.83 5.92 10.06
C VAL A 112 7.74 5.62 11.09
N GLU A 113 6.97 6.64 11.50
CA GLU A 113 5.91 6.51 12.51
C GLU A 113 4.73 5.65 12.04
N SER A 114 4.23 5.93 10.84
CA SER A 114 3.08 5.22 10.26
C SER A 114 3.45 3.83 9.73
N GLY A 115 4.71 3.64 9.34
CA GLY A 115 5.21 2.42 8.71
C GLY A 115 4.71 2.19 7.29
N LEU A 116 5.10 1.02 6.76
CA LEU A 116 4.61 0.44 5.52
C LEU A 116 3.42 -0.48 5.81
N TRP A 117 2.32 -0.29 5.09
CA TRP A 117 1.12 -1.09 5.22
C TRP A 117 1.09 -2.18 4.15
N CYS A 118 0.93 -3.43 4.58
CA CYS A 118 0.80 -4.60 3.72
C CYS A 118 -0.62 -5.16 3.82
N VAL A 119 -1.33 -5.22 2.69
CA VAL A 119 -2.65 -5.84 2.60
C VAL A 119 -2.50 -7.35 2.42
N ILE A 120 -3.22 -8.13 3.23
CA ILE A 120 -3.22 -9.59 3.16
C ILE A 120 -4.46 -10.03 2.39
N LEU A 121 -4.24 -10.55 1.18
CA LEU A 121 -5.27 -11.15 0.34
C LEU A 121 -5.09 -12.67 0.31
N ARG A 122 -6.20 -13.42 0.39
CA ARG A 122 -6.21 -14.88 0.19
C ARG A 122 -7.31 -15.25 -0.79
N ARG A 123 -6.94 -15.84 -1.94
CA ARG A 123 -7.87 -16.21 -3.02
C ARG A 123 -8.78 -15.04 -3.45
N GLY A 124 -8.21 -13.84 -3.57
CA GLY A 124 -8.95 -12.61 -3.93
C GLY A 124 -9.77 -11.97 -2.82
N ARG A 125 -9.83 -12.58 -1.62
CA ARG A 125 -10.54 -12.01 -0.47
C ARG A 125 -9.61 -11.30 0.50
N TYR A 126 -10.07 -10.19 1.05
CA TYR A 126 -9.41 -9.45 2.10
C TYR A 126 -9.43 -10.23 3.42
N ARG A 127 -8.27 -10.28 4.09
CA ARG A 127 -8.11 -11.01 5.36
C ARG A 127 -7.51 -10.16 6.48
N GLY A 128 -7.08 -8.95 6.17
CA GLY A 128 -6.46 -8.06 7.15
C GLY A 128 -5.26 -7.31 6.60
N VAL A 129 -4.69 -6.47 7.45
CA VAL A 129 -3.52 -5.65 7.14
C VAL A 129 -2.43 -5.86 8.18
N ARG A 130 -1.18 -5.72 7.75
CA ARG A 130 -0.01 -5.76 8.63
C ARG A 130 0.82 -4.51 8.47
N ARG A 131 1.18 -3.87 9.58
CA ARG A 131 2.16 -2.78 9.61
C ARG A 131 3.58 -3.35 9.65
N LYS A 132 4.46 -2.85 8.79
CA LYS A 132 5.91 -3.13 8.77
C LYS A 132 6.66 -1.82 9.03
N VAL A 133 7.78 -1.89 9.74
CA VAL A 133 8.68 -0.74 9.89
C VAL A 133 9.30 -0.39 8.53
N ASP A 134 9.38 0.91 8.22
CA ASP A 134 10.11 1.40 7.05
C ASP A 134 11.57 1.66 7.42
N GLU A 135 12.38 0.59 7.36
CA GLU A 135 13.81 0.64 7.67
C GLU A 135 14.57 1.59 6.73
N THR A 136 14.18 1.65 5.46
CA THR A 136 14.80 2.59 4.50
C THR A 136 14.54 4.04 4.87
N ALA A 137 13.30 4.37 5.25
CA ALA A 137 12.97 5.72 5.72
C ALA A 137 13.68 6.05 7.03
N LEU A 138 13.81 5.08 7.94
CA LEU A 138 14.54 5.23 9.20
C LEU A 138 16.02 5.53 8.96
N LEU A 139 16.70 4.71 8.15
CA LEU A 139 18.10 4.91 7.81
C LEU A 139 18.33 6.25 7.09
N THR A 140 17.43 6.63 6.19
CA THR A 140 17.50 7.93 5.49
C THR A 140 17.30 9.10 6.45
N LEU A 141 16.38 8.98 7.41
CA LEU A 141 16.10 9.98 8.42
C LEU A 141 17.31 10.17 9.35
N CYS A 142 17.85 9.06 9.88
CA CYS A 142 19.06 9.03 10.69
C CYS A 142 20.25 9.70 9.98
N GLY A 143 20.52 9.31 8.73
CA GLY A 143 21.60 9.91 7.94
C GLY A 143 21.45 11.42 7.70
N ARG A 144 20.22 11.93 7.56
CA ARG A 144 19.96 13.37 7.39
C ARG A 144 20.03 14.18 8.68
N LEU A 145 19.76 13.53 9.82
CA LEU A 145 19.84 14.16 11.13
C LEU A 145 21.25 14.06 11.75
N GLY A 146 22.18 13.36 11.09
CA GLY A 146 23.52 13.07 11.64
C GLY A 146 23.49 12.10 12.83
N ILE A 147 22.39 11.37 13.00
CA ILE A 147 22.20 10.41 14.08
C ILE A 147 22.61 9.03 13.55
N ALA A 148 23.57 8.37 14.18
CA ALA A 148 23.88 6.98 13.85
C ALA A 148 22.68 6.08 14.19
N PRO A 149 22.17 5.26 13.26
CA PRO A 149 21.07 4.35 13.59
C PRO A 149 21.61 3.29 14.56
N SER A 150 21.19 3.34 15.82
CA SER A 150 21.35 2.22 16.74
C SER A 150 20.60 1.04 16.15
N ARG A 151 21.30 -0.06 15.87
CA ARG A 151 20.73 -1.29 15.33
C ARG A 151 19.65 -1.79 16.28
N ILE A 152 18.38 -1.59 15.91
CA ILE A 152 17.27 -2.12 16.71
C ILE A 152 16.98 -3.54 16.21
N ASP A 153 17.48 -4.52 16.94
CA ASP A 153 17.23 -5.94 16.67
C ASP A 153 15.76 -6.27 16.99
N PHE A 154 14.88 -6.12 15.98
CA PHE A 154 13.46 -6.46 16.05
C PHE A 154 13.14 -7.81 15.39
N TYR A 155 13.94 -8.85 15.66
CA TYR A 155 13.51 -10.22 15.47
C TYR A 155 13.33 -10.87 16.83
N GLY A 156 12.09 -10.80 17.36
CA GLY A 156 11.64 -11.64 18.45
C GLY A 156 11.78 -13.11 18.06
N LYS A 157 12.90 -13.71 18.46
CA LYS A 157 13.09 -15.15 18.49
C LYS A 157 12.86 -15.55 19.95
N ALA A 158 11.68 -16.10 20.23
CA ALA A 158 11.52 -16.91 21.43
C ALA A 158 12.44 -18.13 21.26
N ALA A 159 13.56 -18.13 21.98
CA ALA A 159 14.28 -19.35 22.27
C ALA A 159 13.45 -20.11 23.33
N ARG A 160 13.15 -21.37 23.02
CA ARG A 160 12.70 -22.37 23.99
C ARG A 160 13.79 -22.67 24.99
#